data_AF-B1VTS3-F1
#
_entry.id   AF-B1VTS3-F1
#
_cell.length_a   1.000
_cell.length_b   1.000
_cell.length_c   1.000
_cell.angle_alpha   90.00
_cell.angle_beta   90.00
_cell.angle_gamma   90.00
#
_symmetry.space_group_name_H-M   'P 1'
#
loop_
_entity.id
_entity.type
_entity.pdbx_description
1 polymer ?
#
loop_
_entity_poly.entity_id
_entity_poly.type
_entity_poly.pdbx_seq_one_letter_code
_entity_poly.pdbx_strand_id
1 'polypeptide(L)' 'MMRKPFAGNSSELRWFKSSYSDSSNGSECVEVAAASDAVLVRDSKNTQGPRLALTPTAWAAFVPYAGGGGGEGR' A
#
# COMPACT_ATOMS: atom_id res chain seq x y z
N MET A 1 0.89 -11.29 30.24
CA MET A 1 0.18 -10.51 29.21
C MET A 1 0.65 -9.05 29.27
N MET A 2 1.54 -8.62 28.36
CA MET A 2 1.89 -7.20 28.23
C MET A 2 1.19 -6.64 26.99
N ARG A 3 0.32 -5.65 27.21
CA ARG A 3 -0.40 -4.92 26.17
C ARG A 3 0.62 -4.04 25.43
N LYS A 4 0.98 -4.41 24.20
CA LYS A 4 1.76 -3.55 23.31
C LYS A 4 0.96 -2.25 23.09
N PRO A 5 1.55 -1.06 23.27
CA PRO A 5 0.89 0.16 22.86
C PRO A 5 0.82 0.15 21.34
N PHE A 6 -0.38 0.07 20.78
CA PHE A 6 -0.60 0.37 19.36
C PHE A 6 -0.26 1.85 19.18
N ALA A 7 0.92 2.10 18.62
CA ALA A 7 1.40 3.42 18.32
C ALA A 7 0.36 4.20 17.52
N GLY A 8 0.12 5.44 17.93
CA GLY A 8 -0.24 6.50 17.01
C GLY A 8 -1.71 6.63 16.65
N ASN A 9 -2.46 7.40 17.45
CA ASN A 9 -3.44 8.40 17.01
C ASN A 9 -3.75 8.40 15.48
N SER A 10 -4.67 7.52 15.09
CA SER A 10 -5.25 7.42 13.75
C SER A 10 -5.97 8.72 13.36
N SER A 11 -5.29 9.60 12.64
CA SER A 11 -5.94 10.16 11.45
C SER A 11 -6.24 8.95 10.57
N GLU A 12 -7.51 8.57 10.44
CA GLU A 12 -7.92 7.32 9.78
C GLU A 12 -7.29 7.20 8.40
N LEU A 13 -6.21 6.41 8.29
CA LEU A 13 -5.60 6.07 7.02
C LEU A 13 -6.67 5.42 6.15
N ARG A 14 -7.09 6.14 5.10
CA ARG A 14 -8.09 5.64 4.15
C ARG A 14 -7.38 4.67 3.20
N TRP A 15 -7.57 3.39 3.44
CA TRP A 15 -7.04 2.32 2.61
C TRP A 15 -7.90 2.15 1.36
N PHE A 16 -7.23 2.19 0.20
CA PHE A 16 -7.82 1.93 -1.10
C PHE A 16 -7.41 0.52 -1.54
N LYS A 17 -8.41 -0.31 -1.81
CA LYS A 17 -8.25 -1.65 -2.36
C LYS A 17 -8.41 -1.60 -3.88
N SER A 18 -7.55 -2.31 -4.61
CA SER A 18 -7.63 -2.37 -6.07
C SER A 18 -8.90 -3.09 -6.55
N SER A 19 -9.54 -2.56 -7.59
CA SER A 19 -10.74 -3.17 -8.21
C SER A 19 -10.47 -4.48 -8.96
N TYR A 20 -9.21 -4.83 -9.20
CA TYR A 20 -8.79 -6.14 -9.74
C TYR A 20 -8.82 -7.26 -8.70
N SER A 21 -9.14 -6.95 -7.44
CA SER A 21 -9.28 -7.93 -6.36
C SER A 21 -10.67 -8.56 -6.42
N ASP A 22 -10.78 -9.67 -7.15
CA ASP A 22 -12.00 -10.46 -7.21
C ASP A 22 -12.17 -11.29 -5.92
N SER A 23 -13.28 -11.03 -5.20
CA SER A 23 -13.61 -11.70 -3.93
C SER A 23 -13.97 -13.18 -4.09
N SER A 24 -14.27 -13.65 -5.30
CA SER A 24 -14.70 -15.03 -5.57
C SER A 24 -13.50 -15.96 -5.80
N ASN A 25 -12.34 -15.42 -6.16
CA ASN A 25 -11.20 -16.22 -6.63
C ASN A 25 -10.01 -16.24 -5.65
N GLY A 26 -10.14 -15.65 -4.47
CA GLY A 26 -9.08 -15.63 -3.45
C GLY A 26 -7.87 -14.75 -3.80
N SER A 27 -8.01 -13.87 -4.78
CA SER A 27 -6.94 -13.02 -5.32
C SER A 27 -6.98 -11.62 -4.70
N GLU A 28 -6.55 -11.52 -3.44
CA GLU A 28 -6.22 -10.24 -2.79
C GLU A 28 -4.72 -9.99 -2.96
N CYS A 29 -4.28 -8.78 -3.34
CA CYS A 29 -2.85 -8.56 -3.55
C CYS A 29 -2.24 -7.32 -2.88
N VAL A 30 -2.88 -6.15 -2.83
CA VAL A 30 -2.34 -4.98 -2.09
C VAL A 30 -3.43 -3.96 -1.76
N GLU A 31 -3.27 -3.25 -0.65
CA GLU A 31 -4.00 -2.02 -0.32
C GLU A 31 -3.01 -0.86 -0.16
N VAL A 32 -3.43 0.34 -0.56
CA VAL A 32 -2.62 1.55 -0.49
C VAL A 32 -3.32 2.63 0.31
N ALA A 33 -2.61 3.34 1.18
CA ALA A 33 -3.12 4.52 1.88
C ALA A 33 -2.16 5.70 1.70
N ALA A 34 -2.70 6.86 1.35
CA ALA A 34 -1.94 8.11 1.31
C ALA A 34 -2.00 8.78 2.70
N ALA A 35 -0.83 9.01 3.28
CA ALA A 35 -0.63 9.83 4.47
C ALA A 35 0.10 11.12 4.07
N SER A 36 0.15 12.10 4.99
CA SER A 36 0.77 13.41 4.73
C SER A 36 2.22 13.33 4.24
N ASP A 37 3.00 12.40 4.77
CA ASP A 37 4.43 12.28 4.48
C ASP A 37 4.83 10.93 3.83
N ALA A 38 3.85 10.05 3.57
CA ALA A 38 4.12 8.72 3.07
C ALA A 38 2.96 8.10 2.29
N VAL A 39 3.31 7.22 1.36
CA VAL A 39 2.39 6.26 0.76
C VAL A 39 2.65 4.90 1.39
N LEU A 40 1.63 4.35 2.03
CA LEU A 40 1.68 3.07 2.70
C LEU A 40 1.12 1.99 1.80
N VAL A 41 1.82 0.87 1.67
CA VAL A 41 1.37 -0.31 0.93
C VAL A 41 1.38 -1.51 1.87
N ARG A 42 0.29 -2.28 1.88
CA ARG A 42 0.21 -3.52 2.68
C ARG A 42 -0.46 -4.63 1.88
N ASP A 43 -0.21 -5.86 2.32
CA ASP A 43 -0.98 -7.01 1.87
C ASP A 43 -2.37 -7.00 2.53
N SER A 44 -3.42 -7.15 1.72
CA SER A 44 -4.80 -7.13 2.22
C SER A 44 -5.12 -8.37 3.05
N LYS A 45 -4.47 -9.52 2.79
CA LYS A 45 -4.67 -10.76 3.57
C LYS A 45 -3.98 -10.70 4.93
N ASN A 46 -2.97 -9.86 5.08
CA ASN A 46 -2.19 -9.69 6.29
C ASN A 46 -2.14 -8.22 6.74
N THR A 47 -3.29 -7.68 7.13
CA THR A 47 -3.42 -6.27 7.57
C THR A 47 -2.59 -5.90 8.81
N GLN A 48 -2.23 -6.91 9.62
CA GLN A 48 -1.36 -6.79 10.80
C GLN A 48 0.12 -7.07 10.49
N GLY A 49 0.41 -7.47 9.26
CA GLY A 49 1.75 -7.72 8.78
C GLY A 49 2.56 -6.45 8.51
N PRO A 50 3.81 -6.60 8.05
CA PRO A 50 4.66 -5.49 7.68
C PRO A 50 4.03 -4.66 6.55
N ARG A 51 4.26 -3.34 6.62
CA ARG A 51 3.77 -2.35 5.65
C ARG A 51 4.98 -1.64 5.04
N LEU A 52 4.96 -1.44 3.73
CA LEU A 52 5.93 -0.59 3.05
C LEU A 52 5.50 0.86 3.24
N ALA A 53 6.44 1.73 3.60
CA ALA A 53 6.23 3.18 3.67
C ALA A 53 7.19 3.85 2.69
N LEU A 54 6.62 4.48 1.66
CA LEU A 54 7.36 5.15 0.60
C LEU A 54 7.16 6.65 0.74
N THR A 55 8.20 7.45 0.49
CA THR A 55 8.01 8.89 0.36
C THR A 55 7.16 9.19 -0.88
N PRO A 56 6.42 10.31 -0.92
CA PRO A 56 5.62 10.67 -2.10
C PRO A 56 6.45 10.72 -3.39
N THR A 57 7.70 11.19 -3.31
CA THR A 57 8.64 11.22 -4.44
C THR A 57 9.02 9.81 -4.90
N ALA A 58 9.32 8.89 -3.98
CA ALA A 58 9.64 7.51 -4.34
C ALA A 58 8.43 6.79 -4.94
N TRP A 59 7.23 7.03 -4.42
CA TRP A 59 5.99 6.50 -4.99
C TRP A 59 5.76 7.01 -6.42
N ALA A 60 5.92 8.32 -6.66
CA ALA A 60 5.77 8.92 -7.98
C ALA A 60 6.76 8.36 -9.01
N ALA A 61 7.99 8.07 -8.61
CA ALA A 61 8.99 7.42 -9.47
C ALA A 61 8.68 5.92 -9.72
N PHE A 62 8.07 5.25 -8.74
CA PHE A 62 7.75 3.82 -8.82
C PHE A 62 6.56 3.52 -9.75
N VAL A 63 5.50 4.34 -9.71
CA VAL A 63 4.23 4.05 -10.43
C VAL A 63 4.41 3.88 -11.95
N PRO A 64 5.16 4.73 -12.68
CA PRO A 64 5.40 4.55 -14.11
C PRO A 64 6.09 3.23 -14.46
N TYR A 65 7.03 2.78 -13.62
CA TYR A 65 7.73 1.50 -13.77
C TYR A 65 6.77 0.32 -13.53
N ALA A 66 5.94 0.40 -12.49
CA ALA A 66 5.00 -0.66 -12.12
C ALA A 66 3.80 -0.79 -13.09
N GLY A 67 3.41 0.30 -13.76
CA GLY A 67 2.23 0.37 -14.63
C GLY A 67 2.40 -0.21 -16.04
N GLY A 68 3.56 -0.80 -16.38
CA GLY A 68 3.80 -1.39 -17.70
C GLY A 68 4.26 -0.41 -18.78
N GLY A 69 4.62 0.83 -18.42
CA GLY A 69 5.32 1.75 -19.30
C GLY A 69 6.81 1.44 -19.37
N GLY A 70 7.17 0.23 -19.81
CA GLY A 70 8.54 -0.09 -20.19
C GLY A 70 8.96 0.90 -21.29
N GLY A 71 10.05 1.62 -21.08
CA GLY A 71 10.54 2.61 -22.02
C GLY A 71 10.73 2.02 -23.41
N GLU A 72 9.99 2.54 -24.39
CA GLU A 72 10.48 2.60 -25.75
C GLU A 72 11.55 3.70 -25.78
N GLY A 73 12.81 3.30 -25.95
CA GLY A 73 13.92 4.24 -26.14
C GLY A 73 15.20 3.93 -25.38
N ARG A 74 15.83 2.77 -25.66
CA ARG A 74 17.28 2.65 -25.88
C ARG A 74 17.60 1.37 -26.62
#